data_AF-F2RL33-F1
#
_entry.id   AF-F2RL33-F1
#
_cell.length_a   1.000
_cell.length_b   1.000
_cell.length_c   1.000
_cell.angle_alpha   90.00
_cell.angle_beta   90.00
_cell.angle_gamma   90.00
#
_symmetry.space_group_name_H-M   'P 1'
#
loop_
_entity.id
_entity.type
_entity.pdbx_description
1 polymer ?
#
loop_
_entity_poly.entity_id
_entity_poly.type
_entity_poly.pdbx_seq_one_letter_code
_entity_poly.pdbx_strand_id
1 'polypeptide(L)' 'MGDTYIYYDVLTPEQPPPPDVVLVYARYFAARQGLAVPADAKPCIRPYPDDTGLYRVETLACHPS' A
#
# COMPACT_ATOMS: atom_id res chain seq x y z
N MET A 1 -18.67 -1.96 -10.43
CA MET A 1 -18.01 -1.64 -9.15
C MET A 1 -16.62 -1.14 -9.49
N GLY A 2 -16.24 0.04 -9.02
CA GLY A 2 -14.87 0.55 -9.22
C GLY A 2 -13.89 -0.23 -8.36
N ASP A 3 -12.63 -0.25 -8.78
CA ASP A 3 -11.55 -0.84 -7.99
C ASP A 3 -11.33 0.00 -6.71
N THR A 4 -11.27 -0.67 -5.56
CA THR A 4 -10.98 -0.03 -4.26
C THR A 4 -9.49 -0.15 -3.97
N TYR A 5 -8.89 0.90 -3.43
CA TYR A 5 -7.45 0.92 -3.12
C TYR A 5 -7.19 1.45 -1.71
N ILE A 6 -6.12 0.93 -1.10
CA ILE A 6 -5.53 1.46 0.12
C ILE A 6 -4.34 2.33 -0.26
N TYR A 7 -4.33 3.55 0.27
CA TYR A 7 -3.27 4.54 0.09
C TYR A 7 -2.67 4.90 1.44
N TYR A 8 -1.35 4.94 1.51
CA TYR A 8 -0.63 5.47 2.67
C TYR A 8 0.80 5.83 2.27
N ASP A 9 1.43 6.68 3.08
CA ASP A 9 2.80 7.10 2.89
C ASP A 9 3.73 6.37 3.86
N VAL A 10 4.94 6.06 3.39
CA VAL A 10 6.00 5.45 4.18
C VAL A 10 7.26 6.29 4.02
N LEU A 11 7.88 6.66 5.13
CA LEU A 11 9.18 7.33 5.12
C LEU A 11 10.29 6.27 5.19
N THR A 12 11.09 6.16 4.13
CA THR A 12 12.29 5.32 4.06
C THR A 12 13.43 6.10 3.39
N PRO A 13 14.33 6.71 4.18
CA PRO A 13 15.23 7.76 3.69
C PRO A 13 16.23 7.31 2.62
N GLU A 14 16.55 6.02 2.51
CA GLU A 14 17.63 5.55 1.63
C GLU A 14 17.16 4.72 0.42
N GLN A 15 15.99 4.09 0.50
CA GLN A 15 15.50 3.17 -0.53
C GLN A 15 13.99 2.98 -0.44
N PRO A 16 13.33 2.50 -1.51
CA PRO A 16 11.94 2.10 -1.45
C PRO A 16 11.72 1.01 -0.37
N PRO A 17 10.60 1.03 0.36
CA PRO A 17 10.26 -0.03 1.28
C PRO A 17 10.08 -1.37 0.54
N PRO A 18 10.47 -2.52 1.13
CA PRO A 18 10.26 -3.82 0.50
C PRO A 18 8.78 -4.11 0.22
N PRO A 19 8.42 -4.66 -0.97
CA PRO A 19 7.04 -5.00 -1.33
C PRO A 19 6.29 -5.86 -0.30
N ASP A 20 6.96 -6.84 0.29
CA ASP A 20 6.34 -7.72 1.28
C ASP A 20 5.99 -6.98 2.57
N VAL A 21 6.84 -6.04 2.98
CA VAL A 21 6.60 -5.21 4.17
C VAL A 21 5.42 -4.29 3.92
N VAL A 22 5.36 -3.62 2.77
CA VAL A 22 4.21 -2.77 2.45
C VAL A 22 2.91 -3.59 2.35
N LEU A 23 2.94 -4.80 1.79
CA LEU A 23 1.74 -5.66 1.75
C LEU A 23 1.19 -6.00 3.14
N VAL A 24 2.06 -6.20 4.14
CA VAL A 24 1.64 -6.41 5.54
C VAL A 24 0.87 -5.19 6.06
N TYR A 25 1.40 -3.98 5.86
CA TYR A 25 0.73 -2.76 6.27
C TYR A 25 -0.55 -2.49 5.48
N ALA A 26 -0.56 -2.73 4.17
CA ALA A 26 -1.75 -2.60 3.35
C ALA A 26 -2.89 -3.52 3.85
N ARG A 27 -2.59 -4.78 4.19
CA ARG A 27 -3.54 -5.72 4.80
C ARG A 27 -4.07 -5.21 6.13
N TYR A 28 -3.18 -4.70 6.99
CA TYR A 28 -3.57 -4.13 8.28
C TYR A 28 -4.51 -2.92 8.10
N PHE A 29 -4.20 -1.98 7.21
CA PHE A 29 -5.03 -0.81 6.95
C PHE A 29 -6.35 -1.16 6.25
N ALA A 30 -6.35 -2.13 5.32
CA ALA A 30 -7.58 -2.64 4.69
C ALA A 30 -8.52 -3.24 5.73
N ALA A 31 -8.01 -4.10 6.61
CA ALA A 31 -8.80 -4.75 7.64
C ALA A 31 -9.47 -3.73 8.58
N ARG A 32 -8.78 -2.64 8.92
CA ARG A 32 -9.34 -1.53 9.71
C ARG A 32 -10.50 -0.81 9.04
N GLN A 33 -10.65 -0.96 7.72
CA GLN A 33 -11.71 -0.37 6.91
C GLN A 33 -12.76 -1.41 6.48
N GLY A 34 -12.69 -2.65 6.99
CA GLY A 34 -13.59 -3.74 6.58
C GLY A 34 -13.32 -4.25 5.17
N LEU A 35 -12.10 -4.04 4.66
CA LEU A 35 -11.63 -4.49 3.36
C LEU A 35 -10.59 -5.60 3.52
N ALA A 36 -10.32 -6.31 2.42
CA ALA A 36 -9.24 -7.28 2.31
C ALA A 36 -8.29 -6.89 1.17
N VAL A 37 -7.02 -7.24 1.29
CA VAL A 37 -6.05 -7.15 0.18
C VAL A 37 -5.92 -8.54 -0.43
N PRO A 38 -6.18 -8.71 -1.75
CA PRO A 38 -6.02 -9.98 -2.44
C PRO A 38 -4.62 -10.58 -2.27
N ALA A 39 -4.52 -11.91 -2.29
CA ALA A 39 -3.24 -12.61 -2.10
C ALA A 39 -2.22 -12.31 -3.22
N ASP A 40 -2.71 -12.05 -4.43
CA ASP A 40 -1.96 -11.72 -5.64
C ASP A 40 -1.83 -10.20 -5.87
N ALA A 41 -2.29 -9.38 -4.93
CA ALA A 41 -2.18 -7.94 -5.02
C ALA A 41 -0.70 -7.50 -5.12
N LYS A 42 -0.42 -6.59 -6.05
CA LYS A 42 0.91 -6.00 -6.22
C LYS A 42 0.86 -4.54 -5.77
N PRO A 43 1.63 -4.15 -4.74
CA PRO A 43 1.67 -2.76 -4.32
C PRO A 43 2.41 -1.93 -5.37
N CYS A 44 1.89 -0.74 -5.68
CA CYS A 44 2.62 0.28 -6.38
C CYS A 44 3.31 1.18 -5.35
N ILE A 45 4.63 1.34 -5.45
CA ILE A 45 5.43 2.14 -4.53
C ILE A 45 6.09 3.25 -5.34
N ARG A 46 5.76 4.50 -5.05
CA ARG A 46 6.21 5.66 -5.81
C ARG A 46 6.93 6.66 -4.90
N PRO A 47 8.17 7.07 -5.21
CA PRO A 47 8.82 8.13 -4.46
C PRO A 47 8.10 9.46 -4.66
N TYR A 48 8.10 10.31 -3.64
CA TYR A 48 7.75 11.71 -3.81
C TYR A 48 8.88 12.45 -4.56
N PRO A 49 8.54 13.45 -5.40
CA PRO A 49 9.52 14.13 -6.25
C PRO A 49 10.45 15.09 -5.50
N ASP A 50 10.26 15.28 -4.20
CA ASP A 50 10.93 16.28 -3.36
C ASP A 50 12.12 15.74 -2.55
N ASP A 51 12.59 14.52 -2.87
CA ASP A 51 13.73 13.85 -2.23
C ASP A 51 13.63 13.74 -0.69
N THR A 52 12.40 13.74 -0.18
CA THR A 52 12.10 13.61 1.25
C THR A 52 12.36 12.21 1.80
N GLY A 53 12.60 11.23 0.93
CA GLY A 53 12.58 9.81 1.29
C GLY A 53 11.17 9.28 1.59
N LEU A 54 10.12 10.03 1.26
CA LEU A 54 8.74 9.56 1.34
C LEU A 54 8.37 8.75 0.09
N TYR A 55 7.63 7.67 0.31
CA TYR A 55 7.05 6.82 -0.72
C TYR A 55 5.55 6.71 -0.52
N ARG A 56 4.78 6.97 -1.57
CA ARG A 56 3.36 6.65 -1.63
C ARG A 56 3.20 5.19 -2.01
N VAL A 57 2.43 4.45 -1.21
CA VAL A 57 2.02 3.08 -1.49
C VAL A 57 0.56 3.04 -1.91
N GLU A 58 0.27 2.27 -2.95
CA GLU A 58 -1.08 2.04 -3.46
C GLU A 58 -1.28 0.54 -3.65
N THR A 59 -2.28 -0.04 -2.99
CA THR A 59 -2.54 -1.48 -3.05
C THR A 59 -4.02 -1.74 -3.27
N LEU A 60 -4.34 -2.64 -4.21
CA LEU A 60 -5.72 -3.05 -4.48
C LEU A 60 -6.34 -3.66 -3.21
N ALA A 61 -7.59 -3.31 -2.95
CA ALA A 61 -8.39 -3.87 -1.89
C ALA A 61 -9.79 -4.23 -2.41
N CYS A 62 -10.42 -5.18 -1.75
CA CYS A 62 -11.77 -5.65 -2.09
C CYS A 62 -12.60 -5.81 -0.83
N HIS A 63 -13.92 -5.87 -1.01
CA HIS A 63 -14.79 -6.32 0.06
C HIS A 63 -14.56 -7.82 0.27
N PRO A 64 -14.39 -8.28 1.53
CA PRO A 64 -14.35 -9.70 1.81
C PRO A 64 -15.67 -10.34 1.35
N SER A 65 -15.55 -11.48 0.65
CA SER A 65 -16.71 -12.28 0.20
C SER A 65 -17.35 -13.02 1.37
#